data_AF-A0A016TV29-F1
#
_entry.id   AF-A0A016TV29-F1
#
_cell.length_a   1.000
_cell.length_b   1.000
_cell.length_c   1.000
_cell.angle_alpha   90.00
_cell.angle_beta   90.00
_cell.angle_gamma   90.00
#
_symmetry.space_group_name_H-M   'P 1'
#
loop_
_entity.id
_entity.type
_entity.pdbx_description
1 polymer ?
#
loop_
_entity_poly.entity_id
_entity_poly.type
_entity_poly.pdbx_seq_one_letter_code
_entity_poly.pdbx_strand_id
1 'polypeptide(L)'
;MLGRLQLQTGSTGKVVGIEHIPQLVELAKENTMKHHADLIDSGRILFVEGDGRKGYPMEQKYDAIHVGAAAETVPQPLIDQLAEGGRMLIPVGKESGNQVFLQVDKQDGNVTQKVIEHVIYVPLTSKAHQLGRYDL
;
A
#
# COMPACT_ATOMS: atom_id res chain seq x y z
N MET A 1 5.15 0.55 6.09
CA MET A 1 5.15 1.81 6.86
C MET A 1 3.87 1.86 7.69
N LEU A 2 3.94 1.85 9.03
CA LEU A 2 2.79 2.01 9.92
C LEU A 2 2.58 3.51 10.19
N GLY A 3 1.97 4.20 9.21
CA GLY A 3 1.44 5.55 9.39
C GLY A 3 -0.01 5.47 9.85
N ARG A 4 -0.42 6.31 10.81
CA ARG A 4 -1.81 6.45 11.26
C ARG A 4 -2.75 6.72 10.07
N LEU A 5 -3.36 5.68 9.51
CA LEU A 5 -4.33 5.77 8.40
C LEU A 5 -5.76 6.17 8.88
N GLN A 6 -6.00 6.15 10.20
CA GLN A 6 -7.32 6.37 10.78
C GLN A 6 -7.92 7.77 10.56
N LEU A 7 -7.10 8.80 10.38
CA LEU A 7 -7.61 10.18 10.39
C LEU A 7 -8.12 10.67 9.02
N GLN A 8 -7.88 9.94 7.93
CA GLN A 8 -8.08 10.45 6.58
C GLN A 8 -9.38 9.98 5.90
N THR A 9 -10.14 9.06 6.51
CA THR A 9 -11.26 8.36 5.84
C THR A 9 -12.66 8.73 6.37
N GLY A 10 -12.78 9.75 7.24
CA GLY A 10 -14.05 10.16 7.84
C GLY A 10 -14.64 9.10 8.80
N SER A 11 -15.92 9.21 9.17
CA SER A 11 -16.59 8.24 10.06
C SER A 11 -17.02 6.95 9.35
N THR A 12 -17.02 6.92 8.02
CA THR A 12 -17.55 5.81 7.21
C THR A 12 -16.50 5.09 6.36
N GLY A 13 -15.30 5.66 6.22
CA GLY A 13 -14.32 5.09 5.31
C GLY A 13 -13.65 3.82 5.83
N LYS A 14 -13.10 3.06 4.89
CA LYS A 14 -12.50 1.73 5.09
C LYS A 14 -11.05 1.74 4.62
N VAL A 15 -10.20 0.95 5.28
CA VAL A 15 -8.78 0.79 4.97
C VAL A 15 -8.47 -0.69 4.81
N VAL A 16 -7.75 -1.03 3.74
CA VAL A 16 -7.20 -2.37 3.52
C VAL A 16 -5.68 -2.30 3.58
N GLY A 17 -5.07 -3.05 4.50
CA GLY A 17 -3.63 -3.24 4.58
C GLY A 17 -3.25 -4.61 4.02
N ILE A 18 -2.33 -4.65 3.05
CA ILE A 18 -1.86 -5.89 2.42
C ILE A 18 -0.38 -6.06 2.78
N GLU A 19 -0.02 -7.26 3.23
CA GLU A 19 1.35 -7.60 3.62
C GLU A 19 1.63 -9.07 3.26
N HIS A 20 2.79 -9.36 2.65
CA HIS A 20 3.13 -10.73 2.21
C HIS A 20 3.85 -11.57 3.27
N ILE A 21 4.23 -10.95 4.41
CA ILE A 21 4.79 -11.64 5.57
C ILE A 21 3.68 -11.89 6.62
N PRO A 22 3.22 -13.13 6.83
CA PRO A 22 2.12 -13.45 7.75
C PRO A 22 2.35 -12.92 9.17
N GLN A 23 3.58 -13.00 9.65
CA GLN A 23 3.95 -12.53 10.99
C GLN A 23 3.75 -11.02 11.15
N LEU A 24 3.96 -10.25 10.09
CA LEU A 24 3.72 -8.81 10.09
C LEU A 24 2.23 -8.46 9.98
N VAL A 25 1.44 -9.29 9.28
CA VAL A 25 -0.03 -9.18 9.26
C VAL A 25 -0.58 -9.35 10.67
N GLU A 26 -0.19 -10.42 11.37
CA GLU A 26 -0.66 -10.69 12.74
C GLU A 26 -0.18 -9.61 13.72
N LEU A 27 1.08 -9.19 13.62
CA LEU A 27 1.60 -8.08 14.42
C LEU A 27 0.81 -6.78 14.20
N ALA A 28 0.43 -6.47 12.96
CA ALA A 28 -0.36 -5.29 12.64
C ALA A 28 -1.79 -5.37 13.23
N LYS A 29 -2.42 -6.54 13.16
CA LYS A 29 -3.73 -6.81 13.81
C LYS A 29 -3.62 -6.63 15.32
N GLU A 30 -2.67 -7.30 15.97
CA GLU A 30 -2.46 -7.22 17.42
C GLU A 30 -2.21 -5.78 17.88
N ASN A 31 -1.35 -5.03 17.17
CA ASN A 31 -1.07 -3.64 17.50
C ASN A 31 -2.29 -2.74 17.33
N THR A 32 -3.13 -3.00 16.34
CA THR A 32 -4.37 -2.24 16.13
C THR A 32 -5.40 -2.59 17.20
N MET A 33 -5.57 -3.87 17.56
CA MET A 33 -6.51 -4.31 18.60
C MET A 33 -6.22 -3.71 19.97
N LYS A 34 -4.96 -3.38 20.30
CA LYS A 34 -4.59 -2.75 21.59
C LYS A 34 -5.32 -1.43 21.86
N HIS A 35 -5.67 -0.68 20.82
CA HIS A 35 -6.26 0.66 20.96
C HIS A 35 -7.51 0.89 20.12
N HIS A 36 -7.76 0.05 19.12
CA HIS A 36 -8.74 0.29 18.06
C HIS A 36 -9.40 -1.00 17.55
N ALA A 37 -9.69 -1.94 18.47
CA ALA A 37 -10.37 -3.19 18.14
C ALA A 37 -11.71 -2.94 17.44
N ASP A 38 -12.42 -1.87 17.84
CA ASP A 38 -13.70 -1.45 17.25
C ASP A 38 -13.64 -1.27 15.73
N LEU A 39 -12.50 -0.80 15.18
CA LEU A 39 -12.36 -0.60 13.74
C LEU A 39 -12.12 -1.89 12.96
N ILE A 40 -11.51 -2.89 13.60
CA ILE A 40 -11.38 -4.23 13.03
C ILE A 40 -12.73 -4.93 13.09
N ASP A 41 -13.38 -4.89 14.25
CA ASP A 41 -14.69 -5.52 14.49
C ASP A 41 -15.77 -4.93 13.56
N SER A 42 -15.74 -3.62 13.33
CA SER A 42 -16.64 -2.95 12.40
C SER A 42 -16.27 -3.16 10.92
N GLY A 43 -15.16 -3.86 10.61
CA GLY A 43 -14.66 -4.07 9.25
C GLY A 43 -14.12 -2.82 8.56
N ARG A 44 -13.86 -1.74 9.31
CA ARG A 44 -13.29 -0.48 8.79
C ARG A 44 -11.79 -0.59 8.55
N ILE A 45 -11.10 -1.50 9.23
CA ILE A 45 -9.72 -1.89 8.95
C ILE A 45 -9.71 -3.38 8.64
N LEU A 46 -9.21 -3.72 7.46
CA LEU A 46 -8.99 -5.10 7.03
C LEU A 46 -7.48 -5.32 6.80
N PHE A 47 -6.93 -6.35 7.42
CA PHE A 47 -5.55 -6.80 7.17
C PHE A 47 -5.56 -8.10 6.36
N VAL A 48 -4.85 -8.10 5.24
CA VAL A 48 -4.81 -9.20 4.27
C VAL A 48 -3.38 -9.71 4.11
N GLU A 49 -3.20 -11.02 4.21
CA GLU A 49 -1.97 -11.66 3.71
C GLU A 49 -2.03 -11.77 2.19
N GLY A 50 -1.08 -11.14 1.49
CA GLY A 50 -1.06 -11.20 0.03
C GLY A 50 0.05 -10.41 -0.63
N ASP A 51 0.16 -10.58 -1.94
CA ASP A 51 1.12 -9.85 -2.77
C ASP A 51 0.58 -8.45 -3.10
N GLY A 52 1.08 -7.43 -2.40
CA GLY A 52 0.67 -6.04 -2.58
C GLY A 52 0.85 -5.49 -4.00
N ARG A 53 1.70 -6.10 -4.84
CA ARG A 53 1.85 -5.71 -6.26
C ARG A 53 0.57 -5.98 -7.07
N LYS A 54 -0.27 -6.89 -6.60
CA LYS A 54 -1.55 -7.26 -7.22
C LYS A 54 -2.72 -6.44 -6.66
N GLY A 55 -2.50 -5.60 -5.66
CA GLY A 55 -3.56 -4.94 -4.91
C GLY A 55 -4.51 -5.94 -4.23
N TYR A 56 -5.73 -5.50 -3.96
CA TYR A 56 -6.79 -6.33 -3.39
C TYR A 56 -8.12 -6.06 -4.13
N PRO A 57 -8.41 -6.81 -5.20
CA PRO A 57 -9.57 -6.56 -6.07
C PRO A 57 -10.91 -7.04 -5.47
N MET A 58 -10.89 -7.65 -4.28
CA MET A 58 -12.12 -8.12 -3.61
C MET A 58 -12.93 -6.97 -3.00
N GLU A 59 -12.33 -5.79 -2.85
CA GLU A 59 -13.03 -4.57 -2.48
C GLU A 59 -13.35 -3.72 -3.73
N GLN A 60 -14.12 -2.66 -3.52
CA GLN A 60 -14.34 -1.65 -4.56
C GLN A 60 -13.03 -0.92 -4.92
N LYS A 61 -13.09 -0.09 -5.96
CA LYS A 61 -11.98 0.80 -6.31
C LYS A 61 -11.62 1.73 -5.16
N TYR A 62 -10.35 2.12 -5.09
CA TYR A 62 -9.80 2.91 -4.00
C TYR A 62 -9.70 4.39 -4.39
N ASP A 63 -10.17 5.28 -3.51
CA ASP A 63 -9.95 6.73 -3.63
C ASP A 63 -8.47 7.09 -3.39
N ALA A 64 -7.80 6.31 -2.53
CA ALA A 64 -6.41 6.50 -2.20
C ALA A 64 -5.67 5.16 -2.12
N ILE A 65 -4.49 5.10 -2.74
CA ILE A 65 -3.56 3.96 -2.61
C ILE A 65 -2.22 4.49 -2.11
N HIS A 66 -1.71 3.93 -1.01
CA HIS A 66 -0.36 4.21 -0.55
C HIS A 66 0.47 2.93 -0.60
N VAL A 67 1.64 3.02 -1.23
CA VAL A 67 2.59 1.91 -1.29
C VAL A 67 3.80 2.27 -0.44
N GLY A 68 4.00 1.51 0.63
CA GLY A 68 5.09 1.73 1.59
C GLY A 68 6.42 1.05 1.23
N ALA A 69 6.63 0.70 -0.04
CA ALA A 69 7.81 0.02 -0.56
C ALA A 69 8.06 0.42 -2.02
N ALA A 70 9.32 0.44 -2.46
CA ALA A 70 9.71 0.88 -3.79
C ALA A 70 9.47 -0.19 -4.86
N ALA A 71 8.60 0.10 -5.82
CA ALA A 71 8.41 -0.74 -7.00
C ALA A 71 9.40 -0.35 -8.11
N GLU A 72 9.85 -1.31 -8.92
CA GLU A 72 10.70 -0.98 -10.08
C GLU A 72 9.94 -0.11 -11.10
N THR A 73 8.66 -0.42 -11.31
CA THR A 73 7.71 0.37 -12.08
C THR A 73 6.37 0.41 -11.35
N VAL A 74 5.49 1.36 -11.69
CA VAL A 74 4.15 1.43 -11.10
C VAL A 74 3.34 0.18 -11.49
N PRO A 75 2.87 -0.65 -10.54
CA PRO A 75 2.12 -1.86 -10.87
C PRO A 75 0.76 -1.53 -11.50
N GLN A 76 0.50 -2.06 -12.71
CA GLN A 76 -0.77 -1.88 -13.41
C GLN A 76 -2.00 -2.30 -12.58
N PRO A 77 -1.99 -3.40 -11.79
CA PRO A 77 -3.13 -3.77 -10.96
C PRO A 77 -3.56 -2.67 -9.97
N LEU A 78 -2.62 -1.85 -9.48
CA LEU A 78 -2.93 -0.74 -8.59
C LEU A 78 -3.57 0.44 -9.32
N ILE A 79 -3.15 0.71 -10.55
CA ILE A 79 -3.78 1.71 -11.43
C ILE A 79 -5.22 1.30 -11.77
N ASP A 80 -5.44 0.02 -12.04
CA ASP A 80 -6.75 -0.52 -12.40
C ASP A 80 -7.74 -0.44 -11.22
N GLN A 81 -7.23 -0.66 -10.01
CA GLN A 81 -7.99 -0.56 -8.76
C GLN A 81 -8.16 0.86 -8.24
N LEU A 82 -7.46 1.85 -8.82
CA LEU A 82 -7.66 3.26 -8.47
C LEU A 82 -9.02 3.76 -9.03
N ALA A 83 -9.80 4.40 -8.16
CA ALA A 83 -11.08 5.01 -8.51
C ALA A 83 -10.90 6.21 -9.43
N GLU A 84 -11.97 6.59 -10.11
CA GLU A 84 -12.01 7.85 -10.85
C GLU A 84 -11.91 9.02 -9.86
N GLY A 85 -11.02 9.99 -10.11
CA GLY A 85 -10.65 11.02 -9.15
C GLY A 85 -9.69 10.56 -8.04
N GLY A 86 -9.27 9.29 -8.04
CA GLY A 86 -8.40 8.72 -7.02
C GLY A 86 -6.92 9.07 -7.19
N ARG A 87 -6.16 8.95 -6.10
CA ARG A 87 -4.71 9.21 -6.04
C ARG A 87 -3.93 8.05 -5.46
N MET A 88 -2.81 7.70 -6.09
CA MET A 88 -1.80 6.81 -5.56
C MET A 88 -0.50 7.54 -5.24
N LEU A 89 0.11 7.17 -4.12
CA LEU A 89 1.46 7.57 -3.75
C LEU A 89 2.35 6.33 -3.64
N ILE A 90 3.39 6.26 -4.45
CA ILE A 90 4.26 5.08 -4.59
C ILE A 90 5.72 5.50 -4.82
N PRO A 91 6.68 4.96 -4.05
CA PRO A 91 8.09 5.04 -4.39
C PRO A 91 8.38 4.18 -5.62
N VAL A 92 9.08 4.73 -6.61
CA VAL A 92 9.45 4.04 -7.84
C VAL A 92 10.95 4.16 -8.08
N GLY A 93 11.60 3.04 -8.37
CA GLY A 93 13.02 2.95 -8.67
C GLY A 93 13.56 1.54 -8.48
N LYS A 94 14.72 1.26 -9.08
CA LYS A 94 15.41 -0.02 -8.90
C LYS A 94 15.87 -0.17 -7.45
N GLU A 95 15.90 -1.41 -6.96
CA GLU A 95 16.28 -1.76 -5.59
C GLU A 95 17.65 -1.18 -5.17
N SER A 96 18.62 -1.19 -6.07
CA SER A 96 19.98 -0.66 -5.85
C SER A 96 20.21 0.71 -6.49
N GLY A 97 19.14 1.43 -6.83
CA GLY A 97 19.21 2.69 -7.59
C GLY A 97 18.53 3.86 -6.89
N ASN A 98 18.52 5.00 -7.57
CA ASN A 98 17.77 6.17 -7.12
C ASN A 98 16.27 5.87 -7.20
N GLN A 99 15.55 6.22 -6.15
CA GLN A 99 14.09 6.12 -6.08
C GLN A 99 13.48 7.52 -6.01
N VAL A 100 12.29 7.65 -6.57
CA VAL A 100 11.47 8.86 -6.51
C VAL A 100 10.12 8.54 -5.92
N PHE A 101 9.56 9.47 -5.16
CA PHE A 101 8.20 9.37 -4.66
C PHE A 101 7.26 9.92 -5.73
N LEU A 102 6.44 9.05 -6.30
CA LEU A 102 5.57 9.37 -7.41
C LEU A 102 4.13 9.52 -6.94
N GLN A 103 3.51 10.62 -7.35
CA GLN A 103 2.07 10.79 -7.32
C GLN A 103 1.47 10.34 -8.65
N VAL A 104 0.47 9.48 -8.58
CA VAL A 104 -0.29 8.98 -9.73
C VAL A 104 -1.75 9.36 -9.52
N ASP A 105 -2.32 10.15 -10.42
CA ASP A 105 -3.73 10.57 -10.37
C ASP A 105 -4.51 9.95 -11.52
N LYS A 106 -5.76 9.57 -11.26
CA LYS A 106 -6.70 9.11 -12.29
C LYS A 106 -7.84 10.11 -12.43
N GLN A 107 -7.95 10.73 -13.61
CA GLN A 107 -8.95 11.75 -13.92
C GLN A 107 -9.46 11.57 -15.35
N ASP A 108 -10.78 11.51 -15.50
CA ASP A 108 -11.51 11.29 -16.76
C ASP A 108 -10.99 10.07 -17.53
N GLY A 109 -10.69 8.97 -16.82
CA GLY A 109 -10.09 7.77 -17.39
C GLY A 109 -8.61 7.88 -17.75
N ASN A 110 -7.99 9.06 -17.62
CA ASN A 110 -6.57 9.29 -17.88
C ASN A 110 -5.74 9.12 -16.62
N VAL A 111 -4.55 8.54 -16.78
CA VAL A 111 -3.58 8.36 -15.69
C VAL A 111 -2.44 9.34 -15.89
N THR A 112 -2.22 10.22 -14.92
CA THR A 112 -1.11 11.17 -14.91
C THR A 112 -0.14 10.85 -13.78
N GLN A 113 1.14 11.16 -13.99
CA GLN A 113 2.20 10.86 -13.04
C GLN A 113 3.07 12.09 -12.81
N LYS A 114 3.38 12.36 -11.54
CA LYS A 114 4.21 13.48 -11.11
C LYS A 114 5.23 13.02 -10.09
N VAL A 115 6.50 13.31 -10.33
CA VAL A 115 7.56 13.16 -9.31
C VAL A 115 7.40 14.24 -8.25
N ILE A 116 7.33 13.82 -6.99
CA ILE A 116 7.24 14.72 -5.83
C ILE A 116 8.63 15.04 -5.30
N GLU A 117 9.42 14.02 -4.99
CA GLU A 117 10.77 14.15 -4.43
C GLU A 117 11.59 12.84 -4.57
N HIS A 118 12.86 12.88 -4.19
CA HIS A 118 13.71 11.70 -4.05
C HIS A 118 13.55 11.06 -2.67
N VAL A 119 13.51 9.72 -2.61
CA VAL A 119 13.30 8.96 -1.37
C VAL A 119 14.15 7.69 -1.34
N ILE A 120 14.17 7.02 -0.18
CA ILE A 120 14.75 5.69 -0.02
C ILE A 120 13.75 4.81 0.73
N TYR A 121 13.33 3.72 0.11
CA TYR A 121 12.40 2.73 0.61
C TYR A 121 12.95 1.31 0.38
N VAL A 122 12.49 0.37 1.22
CA VAL A 122 12.68 -1.06 0.99
C VAL A 122 11.97 -1.48 -0.31
N PRO A 123 12.46 -2.49 -1.05
CA PRO A 123 11.85 -2.88 -2.32
C PRO A 123 10.51 -3.58 -2.14
N LEU A 124 9.58 -3.27 -3.03
CA LEU A 124 8.33 -4.00 -3.23
C LEU A 124 8.64 -5.25 -4.08
N THR A 125 8.86 -6.36 -3.41
CA THR A 125 9.44 -7.58 -4.01
C THR A 125 8.63 -8.83 -3.64
N SER A 126 9.12 -10.01 -4.02
CA SER A 126 8.53 -11.28 -3.57
C SER A 126 8.90 -11.57 -2.11
N LYS A 127 8.04 -12.31 -1.41
CA LYS A 127 8.31 -12.83 -0.06
C LYS A 127 9.66 -13.54 0.04
N ALA A 128 9.98 -14.39 -0.93
CA ALA A 128 11.24 -15.13 -0.97
C ALA A 128 12.47 -14.20 -1.06
N HIS A 129 12.41 -13.18 -1.91
CA HIS A 129 13.50 -12.20 -2.05
C HIS A 129 13.67 -11.34 -0.78
N GLN A 130 12.58 -10.98 -0.11
CA GLN A 130 12.67 -10.23 1.15
C GLN A 130 13.30 -11.06 2.27
N LEU A 131 12.90 -12.33 2.42
CA LEU A 131 13.41 -13.19 3.49
C LEU A 131 14.85 -13.63 3.24
N GLY A 132 15.21 -13.95 2.00
CA GLY A 132 16.58 -14.36 1.64
C GLY A 132 17.65 -13.28 1.77
N ARG A 133 17.27 -12.03 2.05
CA ARG A 133 18.22 -10.93 2.35
C ARG A 133 18.83 -11.00 3.74
N TYR A 134 18.26 -11.80 4.63
CA TYR A 134 18.72 -11.94 6.02
C TYR A 134 19.39 -13.29 6.30
N ASP A 135 19.51 -14.15 5.29
CA ASP A 135 20.31 -15.38 5.34
C ASP A 135 21.81 -15.02 5.17
N LEU A 136 22.39 -14.43 6.23
CA LEU A 136 23.84 -14.23 6.40
C LEU A 136 24.36 -15.10 7.54
#